data_AF-A0ABD2PK58-F1
#
_entry.id   AF-A0ABD2PK58-F1
#
_cell.length_a   1.000
_cell.length_b   1.000
_cell.length_c   1.000
_cell.angle_alpha   90.00
_cell.angle_beta   90.00
_cell.angle_gamma   90.00
#
_symmetry.space_group_name_H-M   'P 1'
#
loop_
_entity.id
_entity.type
_entity.pdbx_description
1 polymer ?
#
loop_
_entity_poly.entity_id
_entity_poly.type
_entity_poly.pdbx_seq_one_letter_code
_entity_poly.pdbx_strand_id
1 'polypeptide(L)'
;MKTTNADVFLLLLLSLSSALASAKYPLAVYLLIPVLQPFYYGPFGNLSANLGHSLTTLALFSISCFVPDFFVSLLSEIVATRQANHFRVATLKHSFSANEVDWSLYEKSLLFARLWATLFPSIVFNSCVICLSFTFSFIRDWLLSLLSLGGLLLILISLMACELAAFKIRNQYNSRKEQLWFVFFEALTKIQTLLSLGAEKHFALRFEDMVKPVEKLESIHTIFTLCCKCV
;
A
#
# COMPACT_ATOMS: atom_id res chain seq x y z
N MET A 1 -6.54 14.45 -23.48
CA MET A 1 -6.14 13.02 -23.62
C MET A 1 -7.40 12.23 -23.94
N LYS A 2 -7.51 11.63 -25.13
CA LYS A 2 -8.61 10.69 -25.41
C LYS A 2 -8.16 9.33 -24.86
N THR A 3 -8.79 8.87 -23.79
CA THR A 3 -8.67 7.47 -23.38
C THR A 3 -9.17 6.60 -24.52
N THR A 4 -8.41 5.59 -24.91
CA THR A 4 -8.89 4.66 -25.94
C THR A 4 -9.94 3.76 -25.30
N ASN A 5 -10.99 3.40 -26.03
CA ASN A 5 -12.01 2.46 -25.53
C ASN A 5 -11.38 1.12 -25.09
N ALA A 6 -10.22 0.76 -25.65
CA ALA A 6 -9.46 -0.43 -25.27
C ALA A 6 -8.88 -0.36 -23.84
N ASP A 7 -8.42 0.81 -23.39
CA ASP A 7 -7.86 0.96 -22.04
C ASP A 7 -8.95 0.87 -20.97
N VAL A 8 -10.12 1.45 -21.26
CA VAL A 8 -11.30 1.35 -20.38
C VAL A 8 -11.75 -0.10 -20.27
N PHE A 9 -11.79 -0.83 -21.39
CA PHE A 9 -12.15 -2.25 -21.40
C PHE A 9 -11.15 -3.09 -20.59
N LEU A 10 -9.85 -2.86 -20.74
CA LEU A 10 -8.82 -3.56 -19.96
C LEU A 10 -8.94 -3.27 -18.46
N LEU A 11 -9.22 -2.03 -18.07
CA LEU A 11 -9.45 -1.67 -16.67
C LEU A 11 -10.69 -2.34 -16.08
N LEU A 12 -11.78 -2.44 -16.85
CA LEU A 12 -12.98 -3.17 -16.44
C LEU A 12 -12.68 -4.66 -16.25
N LEU A 13 -11.98 -5.28 -17.20
CA LEU A 13 -11.62 -6.70 -17.13
C LEU A 13 -10.67 -6.99 -15.96
N LEU A 14 -9.70 -6.10 -15.72
CA LEU A 14 -8.84 -6.14 -14.54
C LEU A 14 -9.68 -6.03 -13.25
N SER A 15 -10.60 -5.07 -13.15
CA SER A 15 -11.45 -4.91 -11.96
C SER A 15 -12.33 -6.13 -11.68
N LEU A 16 -12.88 -6.75 -12.73
CA LEU A 16 -13.66 -7.98 -12.64
C LEU A 16 -12.79 -9.15 -12.17
N SER A 17 -11.58 -9.30 -12.73
CA SER A 17 -10.64 -10.33 -12.31
C SER A 17 -10.21 -10.17 -10.86
N SER A 18 -9.97 -8.93 -10.40
CA SER A 18 -9.66 -8.62 -9.00
C SER A 18 -10.83 -8.94 -8.08
N ALA A 19 -12.07 -8.63 -8.48
CA ALA A 19 -13.26 -8.98 -7.72
C ALA A 19 -13.44 -10.50 -7.60
N LEU A 20 -13.23 -11.25 -8.69
CA LEU A 20 -13.26 -12.73 -8.65
C LEU A 20 -12.14 -13.31 -7.78
N ALA A 21 -10.92 -12.79 -7.91
CA ALA A 21 -9.79 -13.19 -7.09
C ALA A 21 -10.03 -12.91 -5.59
N SER A 22 -10.74 -11.83 -5.26
CA SER A 22 -11.07 -11.49 -3.87
C SER A 22 -12.04 -12.48 -3.20
N ALA A 23 -12.91 -13.11 -3.99
CA ALA A 23 -13.93 -14.03 -3.47
C ALA A 23 -13.32 -15.31 -2.88
N LYS A 24 -12.06 -15.65 -3.22
CA LYS A 24 -11.40 -16.85 -2.72
C LYS A 24 -11.21 -16.85 -1.21
N TYR A 25 -10.95 -15.71 -0.57
CA TYR A 25 -10.71 -15.68 0.89
C TYR A 25 -11.94 -16.08 1.71
N PRO A 26 -13.10 -15.42 1.55
CA PRO A 26 -14.29 -15.84 2.29
C PRO A 26 -14.73 -17.26 1.91
N LEU A 27 -14.58 -17.64 0.64
CA LEU A 27 -14.95 -18.99 0.18
C LEU A 27 -14.02 -20.06 0.77
N ALA A 28 -12.72 -19.79 0.91
CA ALA A 28 -11.77 -20.69 1.57
C ALA A 28 -12.14 -20.93 3.04
N VAL A 29 -12.50 -19.86 3.78
CA VAL A 29 -12.98 -19.98 5.16
C VAL A 29 -14.25 -20.83 5.21
N TYR A 30 -15.17 -20.64 4.27
CA TYR A 30 -16.40 -21.41 4.20
C TYR A 30 -16.15 -22.90 3.90
N LEU A 31 -15.24 -23.20 2.97
CA LEU A 31 -14.83 -24.57 2.64
C LEU A 31 -14.04 -25.25 3.76
N LEU A 32 -13.39 -24.49 4.64
CA LEU A 32 -12.67 -25.04 5.79
C LEU A 32 -13.62 -25.59 6.87
N ILE A 33 -14.84 -25.05 6.99
CA ILE A 33 -15.83 -25.48 7.98
C ILE A 33 -16.16 -26.99 7.87
N PRO A 34 -16.59 -27.53 6.69
CA PRO A 34 -16.90 -28.96 6.56
C PRO A 34 -15.66 -29.85 6.70
N VAL A 35 -14.45 -29.32 6.48
CA VAL A 35 -13.19 -30.04 6.73
C VAL A 35 -12.97 -30.21 8.24
N LEU A 36 -13.28 -29.17 9.02
CA LEU A 36 -13.10 -29.17 10.47
C LEU A 36 -14.23 -29.90 11.20
N GLN A 37 -15.46 -29.87 10.69
CA GLN A 37 -16.64 -30.39 11.37
C GLN A 37 -16.53 -31.87 11.82
N PRO A 38 -15.96 -32.81 11.04
CA PRO A 38 -15.76 -34.19 11.47
C PRO A 38 -14.86 -34.34 12.71
N PHE A 39 -13.91 -33.42 12.91
CA PHE A 39 -13.03 -33.44 14.09
C PHE A 39 -13.74 -33.00 15.37
N TYR A 40 -14.78 -32.19 15.25
CA TYR A 40 -15.54 -31.69 16.40
C TYR A 40 -16.76 -32.56 16.74
N TYR A 41 -17.44 -33.11 15.74
CA TYR A 41 -18.76 -33.73 15.93
C TYR A 41 -18.91 -35.14 15.33
N GLY A 42 -17.92 -35.65 14.59
CA GLY A 42 -18.06 -36.89 13.82
C GLY A 42 -17.69 -38.17 14.59
N PRO A 43 -18.47 -39.25 14.52
CA PRO A 43 -18.00 -40.56 14.94
C PRO A 43 -16.87 -41.03 14.00
N PHE A 44 -15.77 -41.53 14.56
CA PHE A 44 -14.54 -41.89 13.83
C PHE A 44 -14.75 -42.85 12.64
N GLY A 45 -15.84 -43.61 12.60
CA GLY A 45 -16.11 -44.63 11.57
C GLY A 45 -16.28 -44.11 10.13
N ASN A 46 -16.74 -42.86 9.93
CA ASN A 46 -16.98 -42.29 8.59
C ASN A 46 -15.97 -41.18 8.21
N LEU A 47 -14.87 -41.07 8.96
CA LEU A 47 -13.90 -39.99 8.79
C LEU A 47 -13.22 -40.04 7.41
N SER A 48 -12.82 -41.23 6.95
CA SER A 48 -12.05 -41.38 5.70
C SER A 48 -12.83 -40.95 4.46
N ALA A 49 -14.11 -41.32 4.35
CA ALA A 49 -14.96 -40.97 3.22
C ALA A 49 -15.24 -39.45 3.15
N ASN A 50 -15.58 -38.84 4.30
CA ASN A 50 -15.85 -37.41 4.37
C ASN A 50 -14.60 -36.56 4.12
N LEU A 51 -13.44 -37.02 4.61
CA LEU A 51 -12.18 -36.33 4.43
C LEU A 51 -11.70 -36.43 2.98
N GLY A 52 -11.92 -37.56 2.31
CA GLY A 52 -11.65 -37.73 0.89
C GLY A 52 -12.40 -36.71 0.02
N HIS A 53 -13.73 -36.59 0.21
CA HIS A 53 -14.53 -35.60 -0.53
C HIS A 53 -14.05 -34.17 -0.25
N SER A 54 -13.83 -33.80 1.02
CA SER A 54 -13.36 -32.46 1.40
C SER A 54 -11.96 -32.13 0.85
N LEU A 55 -11.06 -33.10 0.77
CA LEU A 55 -9.76 -32.89 0.14
C LEU A 55 -9.88 -32.67 -1.37
N THR A 56 -10.76 -33.41 -2.05
CA THR A 56 -10.99 -33.20 -3.49
C THR A 56 -11.60 -31.84 -3.78
N THR A 57 -12.53 -31.35 -2.95
CA THR A 57 -13.09 -30.00 -3.12
C THR A 57 -12.06 -28.90 -2.86
N LEU A 58 -11.19 -29.06 -1.85
CA LEU A 58 -10.07 -28.14 -1.61
C LEU A 58 -9.07 -28.14 -2.77
N ALA A 59 -8.77 -29.31 -3.35
CA ALA A 59 -7.88 -29.41 -4.51
C ALA A 59 -8.47 -28.67 -5.72
N LEU A 60 -9.74 -28.91 -6.05
CA LEU A 60 -10.43 -28.19 -7.13
C LEU A 60 -10.51 -26.68 -6.88
N PHE A 61 -10.73 -26.27 -5.63
CA PHE A 61 -10.72 -24.88 -5.22
C PHE A 61 -9.34 -24.23 -5.39
N SER A 62 -8.25 -24.93 -5.07
CA SER A 62 -6.89 -24.41 -5.26
C SER A 62 -6.58 -24.12 -6.74
N ILE A 63 -7.03 -25.00 -7.65
CA ILE A 63 -6.87 -24.84 -9.10
C ILE A 63 -7.71 -23.65 -9.58
N SER A 64 -8.95 -23.50 -9.08
CA SER A 64 -9.82 -22.39 -9.50
C SER A 64 -9.33 -21.04 -9.01
N CYS A 65 -8.64 -20.97 -7.87
CA CYS A 65 -8.04 -19.75 -7.34
C CYS A 65 -6.86 -19.23 -8.17
N PHE A 66 -6.11 -20.13 -8.82
CA PHE A 66 -4.95 -19.76 -9.63
C PHE A 66 -5.34 -18.90 -10.85
N VAL A 67 -6.48 -19.19 -11.49
CA VAL A 67 -6.87 -18.56 -12.75
C VAL A 67 -7.11 -17.05 -12.57
N PRO A 68 -7.94 -16.56 -11.64
CA PRO A 68 -8.12 -15.13 -11.41
C PRO A 68 -6.82 -14.40 -11.03
N ASP A 69 -5.97 -15.02 -10.19
CA ASP A 69 -4.71 -14.42 -9.74
C ASP A 69 -3.73 -14.22 -10.90
N PHE A 70 -3.65 -15.21 -11.80
CA PHE A 70 -2.86 -15.12 -13.02
C PHE A 70 -3.35 -13.96 -13.90
N PHE A 71 -4.67 -13.84 -14.11
CA PHE A 71 -5.24 -12.76 -14.90
C PHE A 71 -5.01 -11.38 -14.28
N VAL A 72 -5.19 -11.22 -12.97
CA VAL A 72 -4.90 -9.94 -12.28
C VAL A 72 -3.45 -9.54 -12.50
N SER A 73 -2.52 -10.48 -12.33
CA SER A 73 -1.08 -10.24 -12.52
C SER A 73 -0.77 -9.82 -13.96
N LEU A 74 -1.22 -10.60 -14.94
CA LEU A 74 -0.98 -10.34 -16.36
C LEU A 74 -1.62 -9.03 -16.84
N LEU A 75 -2.88 -8.76 -16.46
CA LEU A 75 -3.59 -7.55 -16.88
C LEU A 75 -3.04 -6.31 -16.21
N SER A 76 -2.63 -6.39 -14.93
CA SER A 76 -2.02 -5.26 -14.24
C SER A 76 -0.72 -4.84 -14.92
N GLU A 77 0.11 -5.79 -15.37
CA GLU A 77 1.34 -5.50 -16.10
C GLU A 77 1.06 -4.88 -17.48
N ILE A 78 0.09 -5.42 -18.23
CA ILE A 78 -0.32 -4.86 -19.53
C ILE A 78 -0.86 -3.44 -19.38
N VAL A 79 -1.72 -3.19 -18.38
CA VAL A 79 -2.28 -1.86 -18.12
C VAL A 79 -1.19 -0.89 -17.67
N ALA A 80 -0.31 -1.31 -16.76
CA ALA A 80 0.79 -0.46 -16.27
C ALA A 80 1.75 -0.06 -17.39
N THR A 81 2.14 -1.01 -18.25
CA THR A 81 3.02 -0.73 -19.40
C THR A 81 2.36 0.19 -20.43
N ARG A 82 1.09 -0.04 -20.76
CA ARG A 82 0.33 0.83 -21.68
C ARG A 82 0.16 2.25 -21.15
N GLN A 83 -0.25 2.40 -19.90
CA GLN A 83 -0.39 3.71 -19.28
C GLN A 83 0.95 4.45 -19.21
N ALA A 84 2.02 3.77 -18.78
CA ALA A 84 3.36 4.36 -18.73
C ALA A 84 3.82 4.85 -20.11
N ASN A 85 3.61 4.06 -21.16
CA ASN A 85 3.95 4.46 -22.53
C ASN A 85 3.11 5.65 -23.01
N HIS A 86 1.82 5.66 -22.72
CA HIS A 86 0.93 6.77 -23.10
C HIS A 86 1.31 8.08 -22.39
N PHE A 87 1.62 8.03 -21.09
CA PHE A 87 2.15 9.18 -20.36
C PHE A 87 3.49 9.64 -20.91
N ARG A 88 4.42 8.72 -21.19
CA ARG A 88 5.72 9.04 -21.78
C ARG A 88 5.58 9.81 -23.10
N VAL A 89 4.73 9.34 -24.01
CA VAL A 89 4.48 10.00 -25.31
C VAL A 89 3.81 11.36 -25.12
N ALA A 90 2.82 11.46 -24.23
CA ALA A 90 2.13 12.70 -23.96
C ALA A 90 3.06 13.77 -23.38
N THR A 91 3.91 13.39 -22.42
CA THR A 91 4.85 14.33 -21.81
C THR A 91 5.96 14.73 -22.78
N LEU A 92 6.52 13.79 -23.56
CA LEU A 92 7.49 14.11 -24.60
C LEU A 92 6.91 15.12 -25.62
N LYS A 93 5.68 14.89 -26.08
CA LYS A 93 4.99 15.82 -27.00
C LYS A 93 4.82 17.21 -26.39
N HIS A 94 4.46 17.29 -25.11
CA HIS A 94 4.30 18.57 -24.40
C HIS A 94 5.65 19.30 -24.24
N SER A 95 6.71 18.58 -23.84
CA SER A 95 8.06 19.14 -23.68
C SER A 95 8.63 19.69 -24.99
N PHE A 96 8.41 18.99 -26.13
CA PHE A 96 8.83 19.51 -27.43
C PHE A 96 8.05 20.75 -27.87
N SER A 97 6.79 20.91 -27.45
CA SER A 97 5.99 22.10 -27.79
C SER A 97 6.28 23.31 -26.89
N ALA A 98 6.78 23.08 -25.67
CA ALA A 98 6.96 24.13 -24.67
C ALA A 98 8.37 24.74 -24.64
N ASN A 99 9.34 24.20 -25.39
CA ASN A 99 10.76 24.59 -25.40
C ASN A 99 11.51 24.62 -24.05
N GLU A 100 10.83 24.37 -22.93
CA GLU A 100 11.41 24.17 -21.61
C GLU A 100 11.09 22.75 -21.12
N VAL A 101 12.13 22.00 -20.78
CA VAL A 101 11.99 20.63 -20.26
C VAL A 101 12.04 20.66 -18.74
N ASP A 102 10.87 20.77 -18.11
CA ASP A 102 10.76 20.56 -16.66
C ASP A 102 10.73 19.06 -16.34
N TRP A 103 11.93 18.48 -16.22
CA TRP A 103 12.13 17.07 -15.90
C TRP A 103 11.47 16.63 -14.59
N SER A 104 11.24 17.56 -13.65
CA SER A 104 10.61 17.27 -12.38
C SER A 104 9.13 16.89 -12.52
N LEU A 105 8.43 17.47 -13.51
CA LEU A 105 7.02 17.19 -13.80
C LEU A 105 6.85 15.87 -14.55
N TYR A 106 7.82 15.53 -15.41
CA TYR A 106 7.88 14.24 -16.09
C TYR A 106 8.02 13.09 -15.09
N GLU A 107 8.95 13.19 -14.14
CA GLU A 107 9.18 12.14 -13.15
C GLU A 107 7.97 11.93 -12.23
N LYS A 108 7.34 13.02 -11.76
CA LYS A 108 6.14 12.97 -10.91
C LYS A 108 4.95 12.32 -11.63
N SER A 109 4.71 12.66 -12.90
CA SER A 109 3.58 12.10 -13.66
C SER A 109 3.77 10.61 -13.96
N LEU A 110 5.00 10.17 -14.25
CA LEU A 110 5.32 8.75 -14.44
C LEU A 110 5.16 7.95 -13.14
N LEU A 111 5.64 8.49 -12.02
CA LEU A 111 5.46 7.90 -10.70
C LEU A 111 3.97 7.76 -10.35
N PHE A 112 3.18 8.81 -10.58
CA PHE A 112 1.74 8.78 -10.35
C PHE A 112 1.02 7.74 -11.21
N ALA A 113 1.37 7.62 -12.49
CA ALA A 113 0.80 6.62 -13.39
C ALA A 113 1.09 5.18 -12.93
N ARG A 114 2.34 4.92 -12.52
CA ARG A 114 2.74 3.62 -11.97
C ARG A 114 2.03 3.30 -10.66
N LEU A 115 1.99 4.27 -9.74
CA LEU A 115 1.28 4.15 -8.47
C LEU A 115 -0.19 3.82 -8.69
N TRP A 116 -0.87 4.52 -9.61
CA TRP A 116 -2.27 4.25 -9.93
C TRP A 116 -2.49 2.87 -10.51
N ALA A 117 -1.65 2.45 -11.46
CA ALA A 117 -1.76 1.14 -12.08
C ALA A 117 -1.58 -0.02 -11.06
N THR A 118 -0.73 0.17 -10.05
CA THR A 118 -0.53 -0.84 -8.99
C THR A 118 -1.58 -0.77 -7.89
N LEU A 119 -1.95 0.43 -7.43
CA LEU A 119 -2.81 0.60 -6.27
C LEU A 119 -4.28 0.35 -6.61
N PHE A 120 -4.73 0.71 -7.81
CA PHE A 120 -6.13 0.56 -8.19
C PHE A 120 -6.65 -0.88 -8.09
N PRO A 121 -6.04 -1.89 -8.75
CA PRO A 121 -6.49 -3.27 -8.61
C PRO A 121 -6.41 -3.79 -7.17
N SER A 122 -5.41 -3.37 -6.38
CA SER A 122 -5.32 -3.72 -4.95
C SER A 122 -6.45 -3.12 -4.12
N ILE A 123 -6.84 -1.86 -4.38
CA ILE A 123 -7.98 -1.21 -3.71
C ILE A 123 -9.27 -1.94 -4.04
N VAL A 124 -9.53 -2.23 -5.32
CA VAL A 124 -10.72 -2.97 -5.76
C VAL A 124 -10.77 -4.35 -5.10
N PHE A 125 -9.66 -5.07 -5.13
CA PHE A 125 -9.53 -6.38 -4.49
C PHE A 125 -9.83 -6.32 -3.00
N ASN A 126 -9.14 -5.45 -2.23
CA ASN A 126 -9.32 -5.34 -0.79
C ASN A 126 -10.75 -4.93 -0.42
N SER A 127 -11.34 -4.00 -1.18
CA SER A 127 -12.73 -3.58 -0.97
C SER A 127 -13.70 -4.75 -1.16
N CYS A 128 -13.50 -5.55 -2.22
CA CYS A 128 -14.32 -6.72 -2.48
C CYS A 128 -14.11 -7.82 -1.43
N VAL A 129 -12.87 -8.07 -0.96
CA VAL A 129 -12.60 -9.01 0.15
C VAL A 129 -13.39 -8.59 1.38
N ILE A 130 -13.34 -7.31 1.77
CA ILE A 130 -14.05 -6.79 2.95
C ILE A 130 -15.56 -6.98 2.78
N CYS A 131 -16.12 -6.51 1.65
CA CYS A 131 -17.57 -6.61 1.41
C CYS A 131 -18.07 -8.06 1.37
N LEU A 132 -17.36 -8.95 0.67
CA LEU A 132 -17.74 -10.36 0.58
C LEU A 132 -17.60 -11.05 1.93
N SER A 133 -16.47 -10.89 2.62
CA SER A 133 -16.25 -11.50 3.94
C SER A 133 -17.30 -11.05 4.96
N PHE A 134 -17.65 -9.76 4.94
CA PHE A 134 -18.71 -9.22 5.79
C PHE A 134 -20.08 -9.83 5.44
N THR A 135 -20.41 -9.92 4.15
CA THR A 135 -21.68 -10.50 3.67
C THR A 135 -21.79 -11.97 4.08
N PHE A 136 -20.74 -12.77 3.85
CA PHE A 136 -20.70 -14.19 4.24
C PHE A 136 -20.80 -14.38 5.76
N SER A 137 -20.13 -13.53 6.54
CA SER A 137 -20.19 -13.57 8.00
C SER A 137 -21.61 -13.25 8.51
N PHE A 138 -22.25 -12.22 7.95
CA PHE A 138 -23.62 -11.82 8.31
C PHE A 138 -24.67 -12.88 7.97
N ILE A 139 -24.52 -13.57 6.84
CA ILE A 139 -25.43 -14.66 6.45
C ILE A 139 -25.34 -15.83 7.44
N ARG A 140 -24.15 -16.13 7.97
CA ARG A 140 -23.94 -17.25 8.88
C ARG A 140 -24.35 -16.94 10.32
N ASP A 141 -23.84 -15.84 10.87
CA ASP A 141 -24.10 -15.43 12.25
C ASP A 141 -23.96 -13.90 12.39
N TRP A 142 -25.09 -13.21 12.31
CA TRP A 142 -25.14 -11.75 12.35
C TRP A 142 -24.79 -11.19 13.74
N LEU A 143 -25.04 -11.93 14.83
CA LEU A 143 -24.77 -11.46 16.19
C LEU A 143 -23.26 -11.40 16.45
N LEU A 144 -22.55 -12.48 16.13
CA LEU A 144 -21.09 -12.54 16.28
C LEU A 144 -20.40 -11.52 15.35
N SER A 145 -20.92 -11.36 14.14
CA SER A 145 -20.41 -10.39 13.17
C SER A 145 -20.52 -8.95 13.68
N LEU A 146 -21.66 -8.59 14.28
CA LEU A 146 -21.90 -7.25 14.81
C LEU A 146 -21.00 -6.93 16.01
N LEU A 147 -20.77 -7.92 16.89
CA LEU A 147 -19.81 -7.80 17.98
C LEU A 147 -18.38 -7.59 17.46
N SER A 148 -17.97 -8.37 16.45
CA SER A 148 -16.63 -8.26 15.87
C SER A 148 -16.38 -6.90 15.20
N LEU A 149 -17.40 -6.31 14.58
CA LEU A 149 -17.32 -5.00 13.95
C LEU A 149 -17.04 -3.89 14.97
N GLY A 150 -17.64 -3.96 16.16
CA GLY A 150 -17.34 -3.03 17.25
C GLY A 150 -15.86 -3.06 17.65
N GLY A 151 -15.28 -4.26 17.77
CA GLY A 151 -13.85 -4.42 18.06
C GLY A 151 -12.96 -3.88 16.93
N LEU A 152 -13.32 -4.15 15.67
CA LEU A 152 -12.58 -3.68 14.50
C LEU A 152 -12.56 -2.15 14.39
N LEU A 153 -13.67 -1.47 14.70
CA LEU A 153 -13.72 0.00 14.72
C LEU A 153 -12.77 0.59 15.76
N LEU A 154 -12.68 0.00 16.96
CA LEU A 154 -11.75 0.45 17.99
C LEU A 154 -10.28 0.30 17.54
N ILE A 155 -9.94 -0.83 16.91
CA ILE A 155 -8.62 -1.06 16.33
C ILE A 155 -8.32 -0.03 15.25
N LEU A 156 -9.28 0.26 14.36
CA LEU A 156 -9.10 1.21 13.27
C LEU A 156 -8.88 2.64 13.81
N ILE A 157 -9.60 3.06 14.84
CA ILE A 157 -9.40 4.35 15.51
C ILE A 157 -8.00 4.42 16.13
N SER A 158 -7.57 3.35 16.82
CA SER A 158 -6.23 3.25 17.40
C SER A 158 -5.12 3.39 16.35
N LEU A 159 -5.25 2.66 15.23
CA LEU A 159 -4.29 2.73 14.11
C LEU A 159 -4.26 4.12 13.47
N MET A 160 -5.42 4.71 13.21
CA MET A 160 -5.51 6.07 12.64
C MET A 160 -4.87 7.11 13.56
N ALA A 161 -5.09 7.01 14.88
CA ALA A 161 -4.46 7.91 15.84
C ALA A 161 -2.93 7.75 15.84
N CYS A 162 -2.44 6.51 15.74
CA CYS A 162 -1.00 6.22 15.66
C CYS A 162 -0.38 6.79 14.39
N GLU A 163 -1.00 6.58 13.22
CA GLU A 163 -0.56 7.11 11.93
C GLU A 163 -0.55 8.64 11.90
N LEU A 164 -1.60 9.29 12.43
CA LEU A 164 -1.65 10.75 12.53
C LEU A 164 -0.52 11.30 13.42
N ALA A 165 -0.20 10.62 14.52
CA ALA A 165 0.92 11.00 15.38
C ALA A 165 2.27 10.80 14.65
N ALA A 166 2.47 9.65 14.00
CA ALA A 166 3.66 9.34 13.24
C ALA A 166 3.88 10.32 12.08
N PHE A 167 2.83 10.68 11.35
CA PHE A 167 2.87 11.66 10.26
C PHE A 167 3.30 13.04 10.76
N LYS A 168 2.74 13.51 11.89
CA LYS A 168 3.14 14.79 12.50
C LYS A 168 4.63 14.79 12.87
N ILE A 169 5.10 13.73 13.52
CA ILE A 169 6.51 13.60 13.92
C ILE A 169 7.42 13.56 12.68
N ARG A 170 7.05 12.77 11.67
CA ARG A 170 7.81 12.65 10.41
C ARG A 170 7.91 13.98 9.68
N ASN A 171 6.82 14.75 9.60
CA ASN A 171 6.84 16.07 8.96
C ASN A 171 7.71 17.06 9.74
N GLN A 172 7.63 17.06 11.07
CA GLN A 172 8.51 17.90 11.90
C GLN A 172 9.99 17.52 11.75
N TYR A 173 10.30 16.22 11.73
CA TYR A 173 11.64 15.71 11.50
C TYR A 173 12.17 16.13 10.13
N ASN A 174 11.41 15.88 9.06
CA ASN A 174 11.82 16.25 7.69
C ASN A 174 12.03 17.75 7.53
N SER A 175 11.12 18.57 8.05
CA SER A 175 11.24 20.03 7.97
C SER A 175 12.48 20.55 8.70
N ARG A 176 12.79 20.06 9.91
CA ARG A 176 14.01 20.46 10.63
C ARG A 176 15.28 19.92 9.98
N LYS A 177 15.22 18.70 9.44
CA LYS A 177 16.32 18.10 8.70
C LYS A 177 16.65 18.90 7.44
N GLU A 178 15.65 19.35 6.70
CA GLU A 178 15.84 20.24 5.55
C GLU A 178 16.51 21.57 5.93
N GLN A 179 16.09 22.19 7.03
CA GLN A 179 16.73 23.42 7.55
C GLN A 179 18.19 23.18 7.94
N LEU A 180 18.48 22.07 8.60
CA LEU A 180 19.85 21.66 8.97
C LEU A 180 20.73 21.49 7.71
N TRP A 181 20.22 20.77 6.70
CA TRP A 181 20.91 20.58 5.43
C TRP A 181 21.13 21.90 4.71
N PHE A 182 20.16 22.81 4.73
CA PHE A 182 20.31 24.12 4.10
C PHE A 182 21.47 24.91 4.71
N VAL A 183 21.58 24.96 6.04
CA VAL A 183 22.69 25.63 6.74
C VAL A 183 24.03 24.97 6.43
N PHE A 184 24.05 23.63 6.38
CA PHE A 184 25.25 22.87 6.02
C PHE A 184 25.71 23.17 4.58
N PHE A 185 24.79 23.16 3.62
CA PHE A 185 25.08 23.48 2.23
C PHE A 185 25.52 24.94 2.06
N GLU A 186 24.92 25.87 2.80
CA GLU A 186 25.37 27.26 2.80
C GLU A 186 26.81 27.38 3.30
N ALA A 187 27.15 26.71 4.40
CA ALA A 187 28.51 26.72 4.94
C ALA A 187 29.53 26.11 3.97
N LEU A 188 29.20 25.00 3.32
CA LEU A 188 30.06 24.35 2.33
C LEU A 188 30.27 25.22 1.08
N THR A 189 29.19 25.80 0.55
CA THR A 189 29.26 26.63 -0.67
C THR A 189 29.98 27.95 -0.42
N LYS A 190 29.94 28.48 0.81
CA LYS A 190 30.54 29.76 1.22
C LYS A 190 31.77 29.59 2.13
N ILE A 191 32.50 28.49 2.01
CA ILE A 191 33.61 28.16 2.92
C ILE A 191 34.75 29.20 2.88
N GLN A 192 35.08 29.73 1.70
CA GLN A 192 36.14 30.74 1.56
C GLN A 192 35.77 32.05 2.25
N THR A 193 34.51 32.48 2.13
CA THR A 193 34.00 33.66 2.83
C THR A 193 33.96 33.43 4.34
N LEU A 194 33.60 32.24 4.81
CA LEU A 194 33.62 31.86 6.22
C LEU A 194 35.02 31.97 6.84
N LEU A 195 36.02 31.43 6.14
CA LEU A 195 37.44 31.51 6.49
C LEU A 195 37.92 32.97 6.55
N SER A 196 37.59 33.77 5.52
CA SER A 196 38.02 35.17 5.44
C SER A 196 37.44 36.05 6.55
N LEU A 197 36.26 35.71 7.08
CA LEU A 197 35.58 36.42 8.16
C LEU A 197 35.92 35.88 9.55
N GLY A 198 36.67 34.78 9.66
CA GLY A 198 36.96 34.12 10.94
C GLY A 198 35.71 33.60 11.67
N ALA A 199 34.62 33.34 10.94
CA ALA A 199 33.29 33.06 11.51
C ALA A 199 33.01 31.55 11.73
N GLU A 200 34.03 30.70 11.60
CA GLU A 200 33.93 29.23 11.70
C GLU A 200 33.30 28.77 13.01
N LYS A 201 33.78 29.30 14.14
CA LYS A 201 33.26 28.95 15.47
C LYS A 201 31.79 29.31 15.64
N HIS A 202 31.37 30.44 15.06
CA HIS A 202 29.98 30.87 15.11
C HIS A 202 29.06 29.94 14.30
N PHE A 203 29.50 29.51 13.12
CA PHE A 203 28.77 28.55 12.31
C PHE A 203 28.74 27.14 12.92
N ALA A 204 29.83 26.69 13.53
CA ALA A 204 29.89 25.42 14.23
C ALA A 204 28.88 25.36 15.39
N LEU A 205 28.83 26.42 16.22
CA LEU A 205 27.85 26.53 17.31
C LEU A 205 26.41 26.56 16.78
N ARG A 206 26.15 27.37 15.75
CA ARG A 206 24.82 27.45 15.10
C ARG A 206 24.39 26.09 14.54
N PHE A 207 25.31 25.33 13.96
CA PHE A 207 25.02 24.00 13.45
C PHE A 207 24.73 23.02 14.60
N GLU A 208 25.55 23.00 15.65
CA GLU A 208 25.34 22.16 16.83
C GLU A 208 23.97 22.41 17.49
N ASP A 209 23.56 23.67 17.59
CA ASP A 209 22.27 24.07 18.14
C ASP A 209 21.08 23.57 17.28
N MET A 210 21.28 23.39 15.97
CA MET A 210 20.28 22.82 15.07
C MET A 210 20.30 21.29 15.01
N VAL A 211 21.42 20.64 15.31
CA VAL A 211 21.54 19.17 15.34
C VAL A 211 20.79 18.56 16.53
N LYS A 212 21.00 19.09 17.74
CA LYS A 212 20.36 18.60 18.98
C LYS A 212 18.83 18.40 18.88
N PRO A 213 18.04 19.36 18.35
CA PRO A 213 16.60 19.18 18.20
C PRO A 213 16.22 18.17 17.10
N VAL A 214 17.09 17.89 16.13
CA VAL A 214 16.88 16.88 15.08
C VAL A 214 17.16 15.48 15.64
N GLU A 215 18.25 15.28 16.37
CA GLU A 215 18.58 14.00 17.02
C GLU A 215 17.48 13.55 18.00
N LYS A 216 16.92 14.48 18.78
CA LYS A 216 15.80 14.19 19.67
C LYS A 216 14.53 13.75 18.90
N LEU A 217 14.28 14.34 17.73
CA LEU A 217 13.16 13.92 16.88
C LEU A 217 13.44 12.60 16.18
N GLU A 218 14.70 12.31 15.85
CA GLU A 218 15.13 11.05 15.25
C GLU A 218 14.93 9.88 16.19
N SER A 219 15.29 10.01 17.48
CA SER A 219 15.04 8.97 18.47
C SER A 219 13.55 8.69 18.63
N ILE A 220 12.72 9.73 18.67
CA ILE A 220 11.26 9.61 18.75
C ILE A 220 10.71 8.97 17.47
N HIS A 221 11.16 9.42 16.30
CA HIS A 221 10.73 8.88 15.02
C HIS A 221 11.09 7.40 14.90
N THR A 222 12.30 7.00 15.30
CA THR A 222 12.77 5.62 15.24
C THR A 222 11.93 4.70 16.14
N ILE A 223 11.64 5.13 17.38
CA ILE A 223 10.76 4.39 18.30
C ILE A 223 9.35 4.24 17.71
N PHE A 224 8.77 5.33 17.20
CA PHE A 224 7.45 5.27 16.58
C PHE A 224 7.42 4.37 15.34
N THR A 225 8.45 4.42 14.50
CA THR A 225 8.53 3.58 13.30
C THR A 225 8.67 2.10 13.64
N LEU A 226 9.38 1.77 14.73
CA LEU A 226 9.46 0.41 15.25
C LEU A 226 8.12 -0.05 15.83
N CYS A 227 7.45 0.78 16.62
CA CYS A 227 6.13 0.46 17.16
C CYS A 227 5.07 0.27 16.07
N CYS A 228 5.05 1.11 15.03
CA CYS A 228 4.12 0.96 13.92
C CYS A 228 4.41 -0.26 13.02
N LYS A 229 5.65 -0.76 12.97
CA LYS A 229 6.00 -1.97 12.20
C LYS A 229 5.64 -3.28 12.91
N CYS A 230 5.43 -3.24 14.22
CA CYS A 230 5.08 -4.41 15.02
C CYS A 230 3.57 -4.67 15.12
N VAL A 231 2.74 -3.74 14.62
CA VAL A 231 1.27 -3.87 14.54
C VAL A 231 0.88 -4.24 13.11
#